data_AF-A0A1E5T920-F1
#
_entry.id   AF-A0A1E5T920-F1
#
_cell.length_a   1.000
_cell.length_b   1.000
_cell.length_c   1.000
_cell.angle_alpha   90.00
_cell.angle_beta   90.00
_cell.angle_gamma   90.00
#
_symmetry.space_group_name_H-M   'P 1'
#
loop_
_entity.id
_entity.type
_entity.pdbx_description
1 polymer ?
#
loop_
_entity_poly.entity_id
_entity_poly.type
_entity_poly.pdbx_seq_one_letter_code
_entity_poly.pdbx_strand_id
1 'polypeptide(L)'
;MKKVQLTAKSLLFILLLVFASCSDSSETLDDNLNENLNKVESSKNGQFSNEENPEPNNPINICSSFKGINPNERFKIVNVSVFAIQDLDISSVVWTINGKVVEPTILYSVLRLENHVTEPGLLDICFKASSPSCGELEDCITFDFKE
;
A
#
# COMPACT_ATOMS: atom_id res chain seq x y z
N MET A 1 49.15 34.96 25.11
CA MET A 1 48.18 33.87 24.89
C MET A 1 47.42 33.61 26.18
N LYS A 2 46.15 34.06 26.27
CA LYS A 2 45.25 33.81 27.41
C LYS A 2 44.11 32.92 26.91
N LYS A 3 43.95 31.74 27.51
CA LYS A 3 42.85 30.81 27.22
C LYS A 3 41.59 31.32 27.94
N VAL A 4 40.55 31.65 27.19
CA VAL A 4 39.21 31.88 27.71
C VAL A 4 38.44 30.59 27.52
N GLN A 5 38.18 29.89 28.63
CA GLN A 5 37.23 28.78 28.72
C GLN A 5 36.03 29.34 29.48
N LEU A 6 34.92 29.58 28.77
CA LEU A 6 33.64 29.88 29.40
C LEU A 6 32.64 28.83 28.94
N THR A 7 32.26 28.00 29.90
CA THR A 7 31.41 26.82 29.79
C THR A 7 29.93 27.17 29.79
N ALA A 8 29.18 26.43 28.96
CA ALA A 8 27.80 25.98 29.11
C ALA A 8 26.91 26.63 30.19
N LYS A 9 25.82 27.30 29.74
CA LYS A 9 24.44 27.24 30.30
C LYS A 9 23.57 28.33 29.66
N SER A 10 22.74 27.97 28.70
CA SER A 10 21.45 28.62 28.38
C SER A 10 20.73 27.71 27.38
N LEU A 11 20.19 26.56 27.80
CA LEU A 11 18.83 26.45 28.33
C LEU A 11 17.83 27.40 27.63
N LEU A 12 17.03 26.76 26.77
CA LEU A 12 15.57 26.84 26.79
C LEU A 12 14.92 28.16 26.34
N PHE A 13 14.51 28.27 25.07
CA PHE A 13 13.36 29.10 24.71
C PHE A 13 12.54 28.50 23.54
N ILE A 14 11.56 27.69 23.96
CA ILE A 14 10.16 27.68 23.51
C ILE A 14 9.89 27.50 22.00
N LEU A 15 9.65 26.23 21.70
CA LEU A 15 8.74 25.73 20.67
C LEU A 15 7.31 26.23 20.96
N LEU A 16 6.70 27.00 20.05
CA LEU A 16 5.25 27.23 20.00
C LEU A 16 4.79 27.15 18.54
N LEU A 17 4.53 25.92 18.10
CA LEU A 17 3.77 25.60 16.90
C LEU A 17 2.28 25.76 17.24
N VAL A 18 1.64 26.79 16.69
CA VAL A 18 0.17 26.90 16.70
C VAL A 18 -0.31 26.29 15.39
N PHE A 19 -0.70 25.01 15.44
CA PHE A 19 -1.53 24.40 14.41
C PHE A 19 -2.95 24.91 14.61
N ALA A 20 -3.41 25.77 13.71
CA ALA A 20 -4.81 26.11 13.59
C ALA A 20 -5.58 24.88 13.08
N SER A 21 -6.53 24.44 13.89
CA SER A 21 -7.41 23.28 13.69
C SER A 21 -8.16 23.35 12.36
N CYS A 22 -8.12 22.27 11.58
CA CYS A 22 -9.16 21.98 10.59
C CYS A 22 -10.51 21.85 11.31
N SER A 23 -11.50 22.61 10.86
CA SER A 23 -12.91 22.41 11.21
C SER A 23 -13.52 21.44 10.21
N ASP A 24 -13.84 20.24 10.69
CA ASP A 24 -14.73 19.30 10.04
C ASP A 24 -16.14 19.88 10.01
N SER A 25 -16.75 19.95 8.83
CA SER A 25 -18.18 20.22 8.66
C SER A 25 -18.81 19.01 7.97
N SER A 26 -19.36 18.13 8.80
CA SER A 26 -20.30 17.09 8.41
C SER A 26 -21.66 17.70 8.10
N GLU A 27 -22.15 17.55 6.86
CA GLU A 27 -23.56 17.75 6.51
C GLU A 27 -24.05 16.61 5.62
N THR A 28 -25.36 16.47 5.64
CA THR A 28 -26.19 15.27 5.61
C THR A 28 -26.49 14.65 4.24
N LEU A 29 -26.90 13.38 4.33
CA LEU A 29 -27.67 12.60 3.37
C LEU A 29 -28.77 13.43 2.67
N ASP A 30 -28.95 13.19 1.37
CA ASP A 30 -30.27 13.07 0.76
C ASP A 30 -30.22 12.20 -0.50
N ASP A 31 -31.23 11.34 -0.58
CA ASP A 31 -31.49 10.35 -1.62
C ASP A 31 -31.77 10.99 -2.99
N ASN A 32 -31.25 10.41 -4.08
CA ASN A 32 -32.12 10.20 -5.23
C ASN A 32 -31.74 9.02 -6.12
N LEU A 33 -32.80 8.29 -6.44
CA LEU A 33 -32.89 7.06 -7.17
C LEU A 33 -32.87 7.36 -8.67
N ASN A 34 -32.20 6.47 -9.41
CA ASN A 34 -32.60 6.03 -10.75
C ASN A 34 -32.27 6.96 -11.94
N GLU A 35 -31.28 6.55 -12.73
CA GLU A 35 -31.49 6.47 -14.17
C GLU A 35 -30.68 5.33 -14.80
N ASN A 36 -31.42 4.50 -15.54
CA ASN A 36 -30.95 3.38 -16.34
C ASN A 36 -29.97 3.85 -17.43
N LEU A 37 -28.86 3.13 -17.59
CA LEU A 37 -28.16 3.05 -18.89
C LEU A 37 -27.59 1.64 -19.10
N ASN A 38 -28.48 0.77 -19.57
CA ASN A 38 -28.13 -0.42 -20.33
C ASN A 38 -27.31 0.00 -21.56
N LYS A 39 -25.97 -0.14 -21.51
CA LYS A 39 -25.16 -0.41 -22.72
C LYS A 39 -23.73 -0.84 -22.36
N VAL A 40 -23.52 -2.14 -22.15
CA VAL A 40 -22.18 -2.73 -22.30
C VAL A 40 -22.30 -3.91 -23.26
N GLU A 41 -22.19 -3.57 -24.55
CA GLU A 41 -21.80 -4.54 -25.58
C GLU A 41 -20.28 -4.67 -25.60
N SER A 42 -19.83 -5.88 -25.97
CA SER A 42 -18.46 -6.29 -26.29
C SER A 42 -17.61 -6.84 -25.14
N SER A 43 -18.02 -7.99 -24.62
CA SER A 43 -17.07 -8.99 -24.12
C SER A 43 -16.43 -9.69 -25.32
N LYS A 44 -15.15 -9.40 -25.58
CA LYS A 44 -14.31 -10.19 -26.49
C LYS A 44 -13.85 -11.43 -25.75
N ASN A 45 -14.12 -12.58 -26.37
CA ASN A 45 -13.60 -13.89 -26.05
C ASN A 45 -12.11 -13.86 -25.65
N GLY A 46 -11.83 -14.36 -24.46
CA GLY A 46 -10.52 -14.76 -23.98
C GLY A 46 -10.66 -16.13 -23.31
N GLN A 47 -10.65 -17.16 -24.13
CA GLN A 47 -10.68 -18.56 -23.77
C GLN A 47 -9.37 -18.93 -23.04
N PHE A 48 -9.43 -19.19 -21.73
CA PHE A 48 -8.37 -19.89 -21.01
C PHE A 48 -8.97 -21.14 -20.37
N SER A 49 -9.01 -22.20 -21.17
CA SER A 49 -9.26 -23.55 -20.70
C SER A 49 -7.93 -24.13 -20.26
N ASN A 50 -7.80 -24.41 -18.97
CA ASN A 50 -7.15 -25.60 -18.43
C ASN A 50 -7.69 -25.77 -17.01
N GLU A 51 -8.85 -26.41 -16.96
CA GLU A 51 -9.48 -26.95 -15.77
C GLU A 51 -8.67 -28.19 -15.37
N GLU A 52 -7.58 -27.94 -14.64
CA GLU A 52 -6.85 -28.99 -13.93
C GLU A 52 -7.67 -29.34 -12.69
N ASN A 53 -8.23 -30.54 -12.74
CA ASN A 53 -9.03 -31.21 -11.71
C ASN A 53 -8.41 -30.99 -10.30
N PRO A 54 -9.02 -30.20 -9.40
CA PRO A 54 -8.46 -30.00 -8.07
C PRO A 54 -8.57 -31.32 -7.29
N GLU A 55 -7.41 -31.92 -7.00
CA GLU A 55 -7.29 -33.03 -6.07
C GLU A 55 -8.00 -32.73 -4.73
N PRO A 56 -8.55 -33.75 -4.06
CA PRO A 56 -9.44 -33.57 -2.93
C PRO A 56 -8.75 -32.93 -1.72
N ASN A 57 -9.22 -31.73 -1.36
CA ASN A 57 -9.33 -31.18 -0.01
C ASN A 57 -8.07 -31.24 0.88
N ASN A 58 -6.92 -30.78 0.39
CA ASN A 58 -5.91 -30.27 1.32
C ASN A 58 -6.35 -28.84 1.73
N PRO A 59 -6.50 -28.52 3.03
CA PRO A 59 -6.85 -27.16 3.44
C PRO A 59 -5.79 -26.21 2.88
N ILE A 60 -6.21 -25.27 2.03
CA ILE A 60 -5.32 -24.26 1.46
C ILE A 60 -4.75 -23.46 2.64
N ASN A 61 -3.45 -23.62 2.90
CA ASN A 61 -2.74 -22.78 3.85
C ASN A 61 -2.55 -21.40 3.20
N ILE A 62 -3.47 -20.49 3.52
CA ILE A 62 -3.50 -19.11 3.02
C ILE A 62 -2.27 -18.29 3.47
N CYS A 63 -1.62 -18.69 4.57
CA CYS A 63 -0.48 -17.98 5.14
C CYS A 63 0.81 -18.25 4.34
N SER A 64 1.07 -19.51 3.99
CA SER A 64 2.30 -19.90 3.26
C SER A 64 2.27 -19.55 1.77
N SER A 65 1.11 -19.13 1.25
CA SER A 65 0.88 -18.88 -0.18
C SER A 65 0.54 -17.41 -0.46
N PHE A 66 0.86 -16.52 0.48
CA PHE A 66 0.53 -15.10 0.35
C PHE A 66 1.19 -14.52 -0.90
N LYS A 67 0.36 -14.26 -1.91
CA LYS A 67 0.68 -13.50 -3.12
C LYS A 67 -0.31 -12.36 -3.18
N GLY A 68 -0.06 -11.36 -2.35
CA GLY A 68 -0.96 -10.24 -2.14
C GLY A 68 -0.76 -9.14 -3.17
N ILE A 69 0.44 -8.99 -3.73
CA ILE A 69 0.76 -7.84 -4.55
C ILE A 69 0.20 -8.00 -5.97
N ASN A 70 -0.58 -7.01 -6.38
CA ASN A 70 -1.17 -6.89 -7.70
C ASN A 70 -0.70 -5.57 -8.34
N PRO A 71 0.14 -5.62 -9.38
CA PRO A 71 0.53 -4.42 -10.10
C PRO A 71 -0.58 -3.97 -11.06
N ASN A 72 -0.75 -2.66 -11.18
CA ASN A 72 -1.57 -2.03 -12.20
C ASN A 72 -0.70 -1.08 -13.02
N GLU A 73 -0.17 -1.60 -14.13
CA GLU A 73 0.72 -0.85 -15.03
C GLU A 73 0.08 0.42 -15.58
N ARG A 74 -1.22 0.37 -15.87
CA ARG A 74 -1.95 1.50 -16.48
C ARG A 74 -1.96 2.74 -15.57
N PHE A 75 -2.04 2.53 -14.26
CA PHE A 75 -2.12 3.61 -13.28
C PHE A 75 -0.84 3.79 -12.47
N LYS A 76 0.23 3.03 -12.78
CA LYS A 76 1.50 3.05 -12.03
C LYS A 76 1.26 2.86 -10.51
N ILE A 77 0.36 1.94 -10.17
CA ILE A 77 -0.03 1.61 -8.80
C ILE A 77 0.27 0.14 -8.53
N VAL A 78 0.67 -0.16 -7.31
CA VAL A 78 0.76 -1.52 -6.79
C VAL A 78 -0.15 -1.61 -5.57
N ASN A 79 -1.02 -2.62 -5.53
CA ASN A 79 -1.95 -2.81 -4.43
C ASN A 79 -1.86 -4.22 -3.85
N VAL A 80 -2.21 -4.36 -2.58
CA VAL A 80 -2.30 -5.65 -1.91
C VAL A 80 -3.76 -6.10 -1.87
N SER A 81 -4.04 -7.28 -2.40
CA SER A 81 -5.32 -7.96 -2.25
C SER A 81 -5.40 -8.59 -0.87
N VAL A 82 -5.80 -7.78 0.11
CA VAL A 82 -6.00 -8.20 1.52
C VAL A 82 -7.24 -9.08 1.73
N PHE A 83 -8.07 -9.31 0.70
CA PHE A 83 -9.32 -10.08 0.82
C PHE A 83 -9.13 -11.52 1.34
N ALA A 84 -7.91 -12.09 1.26
CA ALA A 84 -7.62 -13.42 1.78
C ALA A 84 -7.25 -13.46 3.28
N ILE A 85 -6.81 -12.35 3.88
CA ILE A 85 -6.29 -12.31 5.26
C ILE A 85 -6.92 -11.12 5.99
N GLN A 86 -7.96 -11.40 6.79
CA GLN A 86 -8.82 -10.38 7.41
C GLN A 86 -8.22 -9.75 8.67
N ASP A 87 -7.23 -10.37 9.30
CA ASP A 87 -6.64 -9.96 10.57
C ASP A 87 -5.27 -9.29 10.42
N LEU A 88 -4.98 -8.75 9.23
CA LEU A 88 -3.71 -8.05 8.98
C LEU A 88 -3.57 -6.81 9.88
N ASP A 89 -2.47 -6.71 10.62
CA ASP A 89 -2.15 -5.54 11.43
C ASP A 89 -1.67 -4.40 10.52
N ILE A 90 -2.57 -3.46 10.27
CA ILE A 90 -2.33 -2.30 9.42
C ILE A 90 -1.14 -1.45 9.92
N SER A 91 -0.90 -1.42 11.23
CA SER A 91 0.19 -0.62 11.83
C SER A 91 1.58 -1.21 11.58
N SER A 92 1.64 -2.49 11.19
CA SER A 92 2.87 -3.21 10.87
C SER A 92 3.25 -3.17 9.39
N VAL A 93 2.43 -2.52 8.56
CA VAL A 93 2.63 -2.49 7.11
C VAL A 93 3.89 -1.72 6.75
N VAL A 94 4.76 -2.35 5.97
CA VAL A 94 5.97 -1.77 5.41
C VAL A 94 6.01 -2.02 3.91
N TRP A 95 6.23 -0.95 3.15
CA TRP A 95 6.55 -1.03 1.73
C TRP A 95 8.03 -0.75 1.52
N THR A 96 8.65 -1.49 0.60
CA THR A 96 10.00 -1.16 0.14
C THR A 96 10.07 -1.14 -1.38
N ILE A 97 10.83 -0.19 -1.93
CA ILE A 97 11.25 -0.15 -3.34
C ILE A 97 12.77 -0.27 -3.38
N ASN A 98 13.29 -1.28 -4.06
CA ASN A 98 14.72 -1.60 -4.13
C ASN A 98 15.35 -1.68 -2.72
N GLY A 99 14.63 -2.30 -1.78
CA GLY A 99 15.05 -2.45 -0.38
C GLY A 99 14.99 -1.19 0.48
N LYS A 100 14.54 -0.04 -0.05
CA LYS A 100 14.35 1.20 0.72
C LYS A 100 12.90 1.33 1.15
N VAL A 101 12.68 1.62 2.44
CA VAL A 101 11.34 1.85 2.98
C VAL A 101 10.72 3.10 2.36
N VAL A 102 9.46 2.99 1.95
CA VAL A 102 8.67 4.08 1.40
C VAL A 102 7.33 4.18 2.14
N GLU A 103 6.82 5.40 2.25
CA GLU A 103 5.50 5.64 2.83
C GLU A 103 4.40 5.35 1.79
N PRO A 104 3.32 4.64 2.13
CA PRO A 104 2.22 4.41 1.21
C PRO A 104 1.54 5.74 0.82
N THR A 105 0.98 5.79 -0.38
CA THR A 105 0.49 7.06 -0.96
C THR A 105 -0.97 7.36 -0.63
N ILE A 106 -1.81 6.33 -0.49
CA ILE A 106 -3.26 6.49 -0.36
C ILE A 106 -3.78 5.71 0.85
N LEU A 107 -3.51 4.40 0.86
CA LEU A 107 -3.88 3.48 1.92
C LEU A 107 -2.67 2.59 2.20
N TYR A 108 -2.60 2.00 3.40
CA TYR A 108 -1.54 1.07 3.75
C TYR A 108 -1.39 -0.09 2.75
N SER A 109 -2.47 -0.49 2.08
CA SER A 109 -2.46 -1.54 1.05
C SER A 109 -2.17 -1.04 -0.37
N VAL A 110 -1.95 0.25 -0.60
CA VAL A 110 -1.80 0.84 -1.95
C VAL A 110 -0.59 1.77 -2.03
N LEU A 111 0.32 1.43 -2.94
CA LEU A 111 1.51 2.19 -3.26
C LEU A 111 1.42 2.79 -4.68
N ARG A 112 1.56 4.12 -4.81
CA ARG A 112 1.65 4.78 -6.13
C ARG A 112 3.12 4.99 -6.49
N LEU A 113 3.57 4.40 -7.59
CA LEU A 113 4.99 4.40 -7.97
C LEU A 113 5.49 5.77 -8.42
N GLU A 114 4.63 6.58 -9.04
CA GLU A 114 4.98 7.94 -9.51
C GLU A 114 5.53 8.85 -8.41
N ASN A 115 5.15 8.62 -7.15
CA ASN A 115 5.59 9.46 -6.03
C ASN A 115 6.94 9.04 -5.46
N HIS A 116 7.39 7.82 -5.76
CA HIS A 116 8.52 7.18 -5.09
C HIS A 116 9.66 6.79 -6.04
N VAL A 117 9.46 6.99 -7.34
CA VAL A 117 10.40 6.59 -8.40
C VAL A 117 10.79 7.81 -9.21
N THR A 118 12.10 8.08 -9.27
CA THR A 118 12.66 9.25 -9.98
C THR A 118 13.21 8.91 -11.37
N GLU A 119 13.39 7.62 -11.69
CA GLU A 119 14.00 7.15 -12.94
C GLU A 119 13.33 5.85 -13.43
N PRO A 120 13.21 5.63 -14.76
CA PRO A 120 12.69 4.38 -15.30
C PRO A 120 13.63 3.19 -15.07
N GLY A 121 13.07 1.98 -14.98
CA GLY A 121 13.81 0.74 -14.83
C GLY A 121 13.09 -0.33 -14.03
N LEU A 122 13.78 -1.45 -13.80
CA LEU A 122 13.29 -2.54 -12.96
C LEU A 122 13.33 -2.13 -11.49
N LEU A 123 12.21 -2.38 -10.80
CA LEU A 123 12.03 -2.10 -9.39
C LEU A 123 11.63 -3.37 -8.65
N ASP A 124 12.31 -3.68 -7.56
CA ASP A 124 11.88 -4.70 -6.61
C ASP A 124 10.99 -4.05 -5.56
N ILE A 125 9.70 -4.38 -5.61
CA ILE A 125 8.67 -3.83 -4.73
C ILE A 125 8.24 -4.93 -3.78
N CYS A 126 8.43 -4.71 -2.49
CA CYS A 126 8.00 -5.64 -1.46
C CYS A 126 6.99 -5.01 -0.52
N PHE A 127 6.05 -5.83 -0.09
CA PHE A 127 5.10 -5.55 0.96
C PHE A 127 5.35 -6.51 2.10
N LYS A 128 5.36 -5.99 3.32
CA LYS A 128 5.46 -6.78 4.53
C LYS A 128 4.43 -6.32 5.56
N ALA A 129 3.81 -7.26 6.26
CA ALA A 129 2.90 -6.99 7.36
C ALA A 129 2.81 -8.18 8.32
N SER A 130 2.36 -7.93 9.54
CA SER A 130 2.07 -8.93 10.55
C SER A 130 0.59 -9.29 10.55
N SER A 131 0.28 -10.56 10.78
CA SER A 131 -1.06 -11.08 11.00
C SER A 131 -1.02 -11.99 12.24
N PRO A 132 -1.96 -11.85 13.20
CA PRO A 132 -2.05 -12.76 14.33
C PRO A 132 -2.23 -14.23 13.94
N SER A 133 -2.95 -14.51 12.83
CA SER A 133 -3.19 -15.87 12.36
C SER A 133 -2.05 -16.44 11.51
N CYS A 134 -1.34 -15.60 10.75
CA CYS A 134 -0.32 -16.04 9.80
C CYS A 134 1.12 -15.69 10.17
N GLY A 135 1.35 -14.89 11.21
CA GLY A 135 2.65 -14.33 11.54
C GLY A 135 3.06 -13.24 10.55
N GLU A 136 4.35 -13.18 10.22
CA GLU A 136 4.88 -12.23 9.24
C GLU A 136 4.57 -12.69 7.82
N LEU A 137 3.93 -11.82 7.06
CA LEU A 137 3.58 -11.99 5.66
C LEU A 137 4.46 -11.06 4.83
N GLU A 138 5.06 -11.59 3.78
CA GLU A 138 5.91 -10.84 2.86
C GLU A 138 5.67 -11.32 1.44
N ASP A 139 5.55 -10.38 0.51
CA ASP A 139 5.46 -10.66 -0.91
C ASP A 139 6.26 -9.60 -1.67
N CYS A 140 6.87 -9.99 -2.78
CA CYS A 140 7.71 -9.12 -3.60
C CYS A 140 7.41 -9.35 -5.09
N ILE A 141 7.38 -8.27 -5.84
CA ILE A 141 7.29 -8.30 -7.30
C ILE A 141 8.42 -7.48 -7.90
N THR A 142 8.89 -7.89 -9.07
CA THR A 142 9.73 -7.04 -9.92
C THR A 142 8.84 -6.35 -10.94
N PHE A 143 8.88 -5.03 -10.99
CA PHE A 143 8.06 -4.19 -11.87
C PHE A 143 8.95 -3.36 -12.79
N ASP A 144 8.70 -3.40 -14.10
CA ASP A 144 9.40 -2.56 -15.09
C ASP A 144 8.72 -1.19 -15.19
N PHE A 145 9.24 -0.21 -14.46
CA PHE A 145 8.70 1.15 -14.45
C PHE A 145 9.16 1.91 -15.69
N LYS A 146 8.19 2.23 -16.55
CA LYS A 146 8.38 3.07 -17.75
C LYS A 146 7.72 4.41 -17.51
N GLU A 147 8.46 5.50 -17.72
CA GLU A 147 7.95 6.86 -17.58
C GLU A 147 6.99 7.23 -18.72
#